data_AF-A0A0R2VLU6-F1
#
_entry.id   AF-A0A0R2VLU6-F1
#
_cell.length_a   1.000
_cell.length_b   1.000
_cell.length_c   1.000
_cell.angle_alpha   90.00
_cell.angle_beta   90.00
_cell.angle_gamma   90.00
#
_symmetry.space_group_name_H-M   'P 1'
#
loop_
_entity.id
_entity.type
_entity.pdbx_description
1 polymer ?
#
loop_
_entity_poly.entity_id
_entity_poly.type
_entity_poly.pdbx_seq_one_letter_code
_entity_poly.pdbx_strand_id
1 'polypeptide(L)' 'MSDHITFNLAQSGFHVSKYLPYGPVKDVIPYLIRRAQENTSVAGSMSRELSLIYKEIKRRAL' A
#
# COMPACT_ATOMS: atom_id res chain seq x y z
N MET A 1 6.18 1.16 -1.14
CA MET A 1 4.71 1.15 -0.94
C MET A 1 4.38 0.10 0.09
N SER A 2 3.46 0.42 1.01
CA SER A 2 2.92 -0.51 2.00
C SER A 2 3.97 -1.17 2.90
N ASP A 3 5.04 -0.44 3.25
CA ASP A 3 6.12 -0.96 4.09
C ASP A 3 5.66 -1.20 5.52
N HIS A 4 4.76 -0.35 6.02
CA HIS A 4 4.08 -0.54 7.30
C HIS A 4 3.38 -1.91 7.42
N ILE A 5 2.82 -2.45 6.32
CA ILE A 5 2.21 -3.78 6.33
C ILE A 5 3.29 -4.86 6.39
N THR A 6 4.27 -4.78 5.49
CA THR A 6 5.28 -5.82 5.35
C THR A 6 6.17 -5.94 6.58
N PHE A 7 6.51 -4.84 7.26
CA PHE A 7 7.26 -4.88 8.51
C PHE A 7 6.50 -5.60 9.62
N ASN A 8 5.22 -5.29 9.81
CA ASN A 8 4.39 -5.95 10.82
C ASN A 8 4.22 -7.44 10.54
N LEU A 9 4.04 -7.82 9.26
CA LEU A 9 3.95 -9.22 8.85
C LEU A 9 5.25 -9.98 9.09
N ALA A 10 6.40 -9.40 8.72
CA ALA A 10 7.71 -9.99 8.99
C ALA A 10 7.94 -10.17 10.49
N GLN A 11 7.61 -9.16 11.30
CA GLN A 11 7.72 -9.22 12.76
C GLN A 11 6.84 -10.32 13.38
N SER A 12 5.68 -10.60 12.77
CA SER A 12 4.77 -11.67 13.21
C SER A 12 5.21 -13.06 12.72
N GLY A 13 6.38 -13.18 12.10
CA GLY A 13 6.95 -14.46 11.64
C GLY A 13 6.43 -14.94 10.28
N PHE A 14 5.70 -14.11 9.52
CA PHE A 14 5.25 -14.48 8.18
C PHE A 14 6.36 -14.28 7.15
N HIS A 15 6.39 -15.18 6.16
CA HIS A 15 7.25 -15.01 5.00
C HIS A 15 6.73 -13.88 4.12
N VAL A 16 7.59 -12.90 3.87
CA VAL A 16 7.28 -11.75 3.02
C VAL A 16 8.39 -11.51 2.03
N SER A 17 8.03 -10.99 0.86
CA SER A 17 8.98 -10.55 -0.16
C SER A 17 8.51 -9.23 -0.78
N LYS A 18 9.47 -8.39 -1.16
CA LYS A 18 9.20 -7.11 -1.81
C LYS A 18 9.56 -7.21 -3.29
N TYR A 19 8.57 -6.92 -4.14
CA TYR A 19 8.80 -6.76 -5.57
C TYR A 19 9.42 -5.39 -5.84
N LEU A 20 10.70 -5.38 -6.21
CA LEU A 20 11.46 -4.17 -6.50
C LEU A 20 11.94 -4.21 -7.96
N PRO A 21 11.47 -3.29 -8.82
CA PRO A 21 12.06 -3.13 -10.14
C PRO A 21 13.44 -2.49 -10.03
N TYR A 22 14.39 -2.99 -10.81
CA TYR A 22 15.76 -2.49 -10.88
C TYR A 22 16.19 -2.34 -12.34
N GLY A 23 17.04 -1.35 -12.61
CA GLY A 23 17.58 -1.08 -13.96
C GLY A 23 17.75 0.41 -14.24
N PRO A 24 18.28 0.77 -15.42
CA PRO A 24 18.38 2.15 -15.87
C PRO A 24 17.02 2.86 -15.87
N VAL A 25 17.00 4.15 -15.56
CA VAL A 25 15.76 4.95 -15.44
C VAL A 25 14.88 4.80 -16.67
N LYS A 26 15.47 4.89 -17.86
CA LYS A 26 14.77 4.76 -19.16
C LYS A 26 13.96 3.45 -19.29
N ASP A 27 14.47 2.36 -18.73
CA ASP A 27 13.87 1.02 -18.88
C ASP A 27 12.74 0.81 -17.85
N VAL A 28 12.74 1.57 -16.75
CA VAL A 28 11.72 1.48 -15.68
C VAL A 28 10.62 2.55 -15.78
N ILE A 29 10.72 3.51 -16.70
CA ILE A 29 9.67 4.54 -16.91
C ILE A 29 8.25 3.94 -17.01
N PRO A 30 8.01 2.86 -17.80
CA PRO A 30 6.66 2.28 -17.89
C PRO A 30 6.14 1.74 -16.55
N TYR A 31 7.01 1.23 -15.68
CA TYR A 31 6.63 0.80 -14.34
C TYR A 31 6.25 2.01 -13.46
N LEU A 32 7.05 3.08 -13.51
CA LEU A 32 6.83 4.28 -12.71
C LEU A 32 5.52 4.98 -13.08
N ILE A 33 5.16 5.07 -14.36
CA ILE A 33 3.89 5.65 -14.80
C ILE A 33 2.70 4.87 -14.23
N ARG A 34 2.73 3.53 -14.32
CA ARG A 34 1.66 2.69 -13.75
C ARG A 34 1.53 2.87 -12.23
N ARG A 35 2.66 2.99 -11.52
CA ARG A 35 2.66 3.27 -10.07
C ARG A 35 2.11 4.65 -9.73
N ALA A 36 2.42 5.67 -10.53
CA ALA A 36 1.86 7.00 -10.34
C ALA A 36 0.33 6.97 -10.49
N GLN A 37 -0.19 6.33 -11.55
CA GLN A 37 -1.63 6.22 -11.80
C GLN A 37 -2.36 5.49 -10.67
N GLU A 38 -1.85 4.34 -10.22
CA GLU A 38 -2.44 3.61 -9.09
C GLU A 38 -2.48 4.45 -7.81
N ASN A 39 -1.36 5.08 -7.46
CA ASN A 39 -1.26 5.87 -6.24
C ASN A 39 -2.16 7.12 -6.27
N THR A 40 -2.35 7.71 -7.45
CA THR A 40 -3.28 8.83 -7.63
C THR A 40 -4.74 8.40 -7.41
N SER A 41 -5.15 7.22 -7.89
CA SER A 41 -6.50 6.70 -7.62
C SER A 41 -6.75 6.44 -6.13
N VAL A 42 -5.71 6.04 -5.39
CA VAL A 42 -5.81 5.76 -3.94
C VAL A 42 -5.91 7.05 -3.12
N ALA A 43 -5.16 8.10 -3.47
CA ALA A 43 -5.13 9.36 -2.71
C ALA A 43 -6.50 10.06 -2.60
N GLY A 44 -7.35 9.95 -3.62
CA GLY A 44 -8.69 10.57 -3.62
C GLY A 44 -9.72 9.88 -2.70
N SER A 45 -9.49 8.62 -2.31
CA SER A 45 -10.49 7.81 -1.58
C SER A 45 -10.13 7.53 -0.11
N MET A 46 -8.93 7.90 0.35
CA MET A 46 -8.45 7.55 1.70
C MET A 46 -9.33 8.10 2.84
N SER A 47 -9.85 9.33 2.74
CA SER A 47 -10.70 9.91 3.79
C SER A 47 -12.00 9.11 3.99
N ARG A 48 -12.56 8.57 2.91
CA ARG A 48 -13.75 7.72 2.95
C ARG A 48 -13.42 6.36 3.56
N GLU A 49 -12.32 5.74 3.15
CA GLU A 49 -11.86 4.46 3.72
C GLU A 49 -11.60 4.58 5.22
N LEU A 50 -10.93 5.64 5.66
CA LEU A 50 -10.65 5.89 7.06
C LEU A 50 -11.95 6.02 7.89
N SER A 51 -12.95 6.74 7.36
CA SER A 51 -14.27 6.83 7.99
C SER A 51 -14.94 5.46 8.13
N LEU A 52 -14.84 4.61 7.11
CA LEU A 52 -15.37 3.24 7.15
C LEU A 52 -14.62 2.36 8.17
N ILE A 53 -13.30 2.50 8.28
CA ILE A 53 -12.49 1.80 9.29
C ILE A 53 -12.93 2.20 10.70
N TYR A 54 -13.06 3.49 10.99
CA TYR A 54 -13.54 3.96 12.30
C TYR A 54 -14.94 3.43 12.62
N LYS A 55 -15.84 3.44 11.63
CA LYS A 55 -17.18 2.86 11.77
C LYS A 55 -17.12 1.37 12.12
N GLU A 56 -16.24 0.62 11.47
CA GLU A 56 -16.08 -0.81 11.70
C GLU A 56 -15.45 -1.13 13.06
N ILE A 57 -14.46 -0.35 13.50
CA ILE A 57 -13.88 -0.45 14.85
C ILE A 57 -14.97 -0.24 15.91
N LYS A 58 -15.75 0.85 15.78
CA LYS A 58 -16.87 1.14 16.69
C LYS A 58 -17.92 0.02 16.69
N ARG A 59 -18.22 -0.56 15.52
CA ARG A 59 -19.18 -1.68 15.38
C ARG A 59 -18.69 -2.94 16.10
N ARG A 60 -17.39 -3.21 16.07
CA ARG A 60 -16.79 -4.41 16.69
C ARG A 60 -16.58 -4.29 18.21
N ALA A 61 -16.88 -3.13 18.80
CA ALA A 61 -16.75 -2.87 20.23
C ALA A 61 -15.34 -3.21 20.77
N LEU A 62 -14.31 -2.69 20.10
CA LEU A 62 -13.02 -2.39 20.73
C LEU A 62 -13.12 -1.04 21.46
#